data_AF-A0A2B7YT95-F1
#
_entry.id   AF-A0A2B7YT95-F1
#
_cell.length_a   1.000
_cell.length_b   1.000
_cell.length_c   1.000
_cell.angle_alpha   90.00
_cell.angle_beta   90.00
_cell.angle_gamma   90.00
#
_symmetry.space_group_name_H-M   'P 1'
#
loop_
_entity.id
_entity.type
_entity.pdbx_description
1 polymer ?
#
loop_
_entity_poly.entity_id
_entity_poly.type
_entity_poly.pdbx_seq_one_letter_code
_entity_poly.pdbx_strand_id
1 'polypeptide(L)'
;MKIDYTVELLLPTITASLGVIGKDIDITVKKDRDGYPIFNGKHIKGILRERVYQFKRALGVKDDEINSFINNYFGKEGNYVNNIKENNFNQIRFSNLTIKNKETFKKKEIEEKLIGNRYGIRIDRKTKTTIPQSLFNYEFLSKNNLFVGSLDVNDNIKTEDLKFILACLFHLDKIGGMKSRGIGKVRVKINDSYLEGEFEEKKEDISTKSLDKIINELKKDNNKIIINLKDDSFEKYNYTLKLEEPIVLKSKELGNYIETRNSIQGSTIRGALIEYFYKKGYNLDILKNIEASDAVRENNKISLASLFETKYAIKNEGNKKVKIDKVVSSDIEYKDGTKFERSSIPELKASGNEISVKINTKLKSAESGMLFNTEYIHNTKDKKEESIKLTGDLKLPKEIFEEKFTIYIGKYKFKGFGKATITIEKYNNSNKKSLETRINELSNKVRKDIEKKKGTDKEKDIRDEIDDINKKVICFDLYSDMVLPFLDIYDASEQFLILAGLKDENLKFNPRRSFINTAKLEGYNIINNIRKVDELIFNKGSVFTYTINENDCKKILGKLIEIEEKGLGLRKNEGFGRVRICTERGGN
;
A
#
# COMPACT_ATOMS: atom_id res chain seq x y z
N MET A 1 -6.88 16.59 12.64
CA MET A 1 -5.88 17.10 13.59
C MET A 1 -4.89 15.99 13.92
N LYS A 2 -3.61 16.33 14.04
CA LYS A 2 -2.55 15.39 14.44
C LYS A 2 -2.15 15.67 15.89
N ILE A 3 -2.03 14.63 16.70
CA ILE A 3 -1.66 14.73 18.12
C ILE A 3 -0.45 13.84 18.35
N ASP A 4 0.69 14.43 18.65
CA ASP A 4 1.92 13.69 18.90
C ASP A 4 2.03 13.30 20.37
N TYR A 5 2.48 12.07 20.64
CA TYR A 5 2.65 11.57 21.99
C TYR A 5 3.91 10.72 22.14
N THR A 6 4.49 10.76 23.34
CA THR A 6 5.66 9.95 23.71
C THR A 6 5.27 9.00 24.84
N VAL A 7 5.65 7.74 24.72
CA VAL A 7 5.49 6.71 25.75
C VAL A 7 6.85 6.38 26.34
N GLU A 8 7.02 6.64 27.63
CA GLU A 8 8.19 6.28 28.44
C GLU A 8 7.96 4.93 29.10
N LEU A 9 8.88 3.98 28.90
CA LEU A 9 8.86 2.70 29.62
C LEU A 9 9.41 2.86 31.03
N LEU A 10 8.59 2.66 32.05
CA LEU A 10 9.04 2.68 33.46
C LEU A 10 9.52 1.30 33.93
N LEU A 11 8.95 0.24 33.35
CA LEU A 11 9.33 -1.16 33.58
C LEU A 11 9.65 -1.85 32.27
N PRO A 12 10.43 -2.96 32.29
CA PRO A 12 10.68 -3.77 31.11
C PRO A 12 9.37 -4.20 30.43
N THR A 13 9.38 -4.40 29.12
CA THR A 13 8.18 -4.74 28.35
C THR A 13 8.48 -5.76 27.24
N ILE A 14 7.44 -6.36 26.67
CA ILE A 14 7.52 -7.25 25.52
C ILE A 14 6.69 -6.60 24.41
N THR A 15 7.33 -6.26 23.29
CA THR A 15 6.65 -5.59 22.16
C THR A 15 5.78 -6.54 21.34
N ALA A 16 6.08 -7.84 21.36
CA ALA A 16 5.28 -8.86 20.69
C ALA A 16 3.99 -9.19 21.46
N SER A 17 2.89 -9.35 20.72
CA SER A 17 1.80 -10.21 21.16
C SER A 17 2.26 -11.66 21.11
N LEU A 18 1.70 -12.55 21.94
CA LEU A 18 1.87 -14.01 21.83
C LEU A 18 1.79 -14.41 20.34
N GLY A 19 2.90 -14.82 19.71
CA GLY A 19 2.90 -15.15 18.27
C GLY A 19 4.14 -14.81 17.43
N VAL A 20 5.25 -14.35 18.01
CA VAL A 20 6.54 -14.34 17.28
C VAL A 20 7.42 -15.44 17.86
N ILE A 21 7.46 -16.59 17.19
CA ILE A 21 8.22 -17.78 17.59
C ILE A 21 9.56 -17.76 16.87
N GLY A 22 10.64 -17.53 17.60
CA GLY A 22 12.01 -17.75 17.14
C GLY A 22 12.38 -19.23 17.23
N LYS A 23 13.48 -19.62 16.57
CA LYS A 23 13.96 -21.01 16.57
C LYS A 23 14.37 -21.50 17.96
N ASP A 24 15.02 -20.61 18.73
CA ASP A 24 15.53 -20.90 20.08
C ASP A 24 14.83 -20.06 21.17
N ILE A 25 13.98 -19.09 20.79
CA ILE A 25 13.25 -18.17 21.68
C ILE A 25 11.75 -18.18 21.33
N ASP A 26 10.88 -18.54 22.26
CA ASP A 26 9.43 -18.70 22.01
C ASP A 26 8.71 -17.38 21.75
N ILE A 27 9.16 -16.28 22.35
CA ILE A 27 8.59 -14.94 22.18
C ILE A 27 9.71 -13.93 22.03
N THR A 28 9.89 -13.36 20.84
CA THR A 28 10.92 -12.34 20.60
C THR A 28 10.36 -10.91 20.70
N VAL A 29 11.25 -9.93 20.95
CA VAL A 29 10.91 -8.51 20.82
C VAL A 29 10.65 -8.23 19.34
N LYS A 30 9.45 -7.75 19.06
CA LYS A 30 9.08 -7.27 17.72
C LYS A 30 9.95 -6.08 17.33
N LYS A 31 10.60 -6.20 16.18
CA LYS A 31 11.50 -5.21 15.60
C LYS A 31 10.96 -4.71 14.25
N ASP A 32 11.28 -3.47 13.89
CA ASP A 32 11.10 -2.94 12.55
C ASP A 32 12.15 -3.52 11.57
N ARG A 33 12.10 -3.11 10.30
CA ARG A 33 13.03 -3.59 9.28
C ARG A 33 14.49 -3.23 9.59
N ASP A 34 14.71 -2.15 10.33
CA ASP A 34 16.03 -1.65 10.71
C ASP A 34 16.54 -2.28 12.02
N GLY A 35 15.76 -3.18 12.63
CA GLY A 35 16.11 -3.89 13.86
C GLY A 35 15.69 -3.20 15.15
N TYR A 36 14.95 -2.09 15.11
CA TYR A 36 14.53 -1.37 16.31
C TYR A 36 13.23 -1.91 16.89
N PRO A 37 13.08 -1.99 18.22
CA PRO A 37 11.80 -2.34 18.84
C PRO A 37 10.66 -1.44 18.37
N ILE A 38 9.49 -2.04 18.13
CA ILE A 38 8.30 -1.33 17.64
C ILE A 38 7.03 -1.84 18.31
N PHE A 39 6.09 -0.94 18.63
CA PHE A 39 4.70 -1.34 18.90
C PHE A 39 3.80 -0.90 17.76
N ASN A 40 3.02 -1.84 17.22
CA ASN A 40 2.10 -1.51 16.15
C ASN A 40 0.95 -0.63 16.64
N GLY A 41 0.42 0.24 15.78
CA GLY A 41 -0.72 1.10 16.10
C GLY A 41 -1.94 0.30 16.58
N LYS A 42 -2.11 -0.93 16.08
CA LYS A 42 -3.09 -1.91 16.59
C LYS A 42 -2.99 -2.13 18.11
N HIS A 43 -1.78 -2.24 18.66
CA HIS A 43 -1.55 -2.51 20.07
C HIS A 43 -1.99 -1.33 20.93
N ILE A 44 -1.54 -0.11 20.61
CA ILE A 44 -1.93 1.09 21.36
C ILE A 44 -3.42 1.36 21.25
N LYS A 45 -3.98 1.22 20.04
CA LYS A 45 -5.43 1.34 19.82
C LYS A 45 -6.22 0.40 20.73
N GLY A 46 -5.78 -0.85 20.89
CA GLY A 46 -6.41 -1.82 21.77
C GLY A 46 -6.31 -1.47 23.25
N ILE A 47 -5.15 -1.00 23.70
CA ILE A 47 -4.93 -0.61 25.11
C ILE A 47 -5.76 0.63 25.45
N LEU A 48 -5.76 1.65 24.59
CA LEU A 48 -6.55 2.86 24.82
C LEU A 48 -8.05 2.56 24.77
N ARG A 49 -8.51 1.68 23.86
CA ARG A 49 -9.90 1.18 23.84
C ARG A 49 -10.29 0.52 25.17
N GLU A 50 -9.44 -0.36 25.70
CA GLU A 50 -9.65 -1.02 27.00
C GLU A 50 -9.72 0.02 28.14
N ARG A 51 -8.86 1.03 28.10
CA ARG A 51 -8.84 2.11 29.10
C ARG A 51 -10.10 2.98 29.06
N VAL A 52 -10.53 3.39 27.87
CA VAL A 52 -11.79 4.13 27.66
C VAL A 52 -12.97 3.36 28.24
N TYR A 53 -13.06 2.06 27.95
CA TYR A 53 -14.11 1.20 28.50
C TYR A 53 -14.09 1.20 30.04
N GLN A 54 -12.92 0.95 30.64
CA GLN A 54 -12.75 0.92 32.10
C GLN A 54 -13.17 2.23 32.76
N PHE A 55 -12.71 3.37 32.23
CA PHE A 55 -12.97 4.68 32.82
C PHE A 55 -14.43 5.09 32.67
N LYS A 56 -15.05 4.93 31.49
CA LYS A 56 -16.48 5.25 31.35
C LYS A 56 -17.36 4.35 32.23
N ARG A 57 -17.01 3.07 32.36
CA ARG A 57 -17.72 2.14 33.25
C ARG A 57 -17.57 2.55 34.72
N ALA A 58 -16.38 2.99 35.13
CA ALA A 58 -16.15 3.51 36.48
C ALA A 58 -16.93 4.81 36.76
N LEU A 59 -17.18 5.62 35.72
CA LEU A 59 -18.04 6.81 35.79
C LEU A 59 -19.55 6.49 35.75
N GLY A 60 -19.93 5.21 35.76
CA GLY A 60 -21.35 4.80 35.79
C GLY A 60 -22.07 4.87 34.45
N VAL A 61 -21.36 5.03 33.33
CA VAL A 61 -21.96 5.04 31.98
C VAL A 61 -22.43 3.63 31.61
N LYS A 62 -23.61 3.52 30.98
CA LYS A 62 -24.17 2.23 30.53
C LYS A 62 -23.33 1.60 29.41
N ASP A 63 -23.26 0.28 29.38
CA ASP A 63 -22.43 -0.46 28.40
C ASP A 63 -22.78 -0.12 26.94
N ASP A 64 -24.05 0.13 26.62
CA ASP A 64 -24.48 0.49 25.25
C ASP A 64 -23.93 1.85 24.81
N GLU A 65 -23.92 2.84 25.70
CA GLU A 65 -23.35 4.16 25.44
C GLU A 65 -21.81 4.10 25.30
N ILE A 66 -21.16 3.27 26.13
CA ILE A 66 -19.71 3.01 26.02
C ILE A 66 -19.40 2.34 24.67
N ASN A 67 -20.19 1.34 24.28
CA ASN A 67 -20.03 0.65 23.01
C ASN A 67 -20.26 1.60 21.83
N SER A 68 -21.25 2.49 21.90
CA SER A 68 -21.47 3.53 20.89
C SER A 68 -20.25 4.45 20.75
N PHE A 69 -19.70 4.94 21.87
CA PHE A 69 -18.48 5.76 21.89
C PHE A 69 -17.28 5.02 21.28
N ILE A 70 -17.07 3.76 21.69
CA ILE A 70 -16.00 2.90 21.17
C ILE A 70 -16.17 2.68 19.66
N ASN A 71 -17.39 2.40 19.21
CA ASN A 71 -17.67 2.14 17.80
C ASN A 71 -17.42 3.39 16.94
N ASN A 72 -17.75 4.58 17.46
CA ASN A 72 -17.53 5.85 16.77
C ASN A 72 -16.03 6.14 16.58
N TYR A 73 -15.22 6.04 17.65
CA TYR A 73 -13.81 6.48 17.63
C TYR A 73 -12.79 5.37 17.41
N PHE A 74 -13.07 4.13 17.82
CA PHE A 74 -12.17 2.99 17.69
C PHE A 74 -12.64 1.98 16.63
N GLY A 75 -13.91 2.04 16.24
CA GLY A 75 -14.52 1.15 15.25
C GLY A 75 -15.11 -0.12 15.87
N LYS A 76 -16.14 -0.67 15.21
CA LYS A 76 -16.74 -1.98 15.51
C LYS A 76 -15.80 -3.14 15.16
N GLU A 77 -15.99 -4.29 15.81
CA GLU A 77 -15.39 -5.56 15.39
C GLU A 77 -15.99 -6.02 14.05
N GLY A 78 -15.16 -6.49 13.13
CA GLY A 78 -15.56 -6.80 11.76
C GLY A 78 -14.98 -5.82 10.72
N ASN A 79 -15.47 -5.89 9.49
CA ASN A 79 -14.93 -5.09 8.38
C ASN A 79 -15.08 -3.57 8.61
N TYR A 80 -14.12 -2.83 8.08
CA TYR A 80 -13.92 -1.37 8.13
C TYR A 80 -15.20 -0.54 7.90
N VAL A 81 -16.22 -1.09 7.24
CA VAL A 81 -17.27 -0.29 6.58
C VAL A 81 -18.66 -0.30 7.21
N ASN A 82 -18.98 -1.19 8.14
CA ASN A 82 -20.21 -1.04 8.94
C ASN A 82 -20.29 0.32 9.66
N ASN A 83 -19.19 1.07 9.65
CA ASN A 83 -19.01 2.36 10.29
C ASN A 83 -19.01 3.57 9.33
N ILE A 84 -19.01 3.45 7.99
CA ILE A 84 -18.86 4.65 7.11
C ILE A 84 -20.19 5.37 6.86
N LYS A 85 -21.29 4.64 6.63
CA LYS A 85 -22.62 5.26 6.53
C LYS A 85 -23.11 5.84 7.87
N GLU A 86 -22.64 5.30 9.00
CA GLU A 86 -23.04 5.71 10.35
C GLU A 86 -22.05 6.65 11.07
N ASN A 87 -20.72 6.53 10.87
CA ASN A 87 -19.71 7.18 11.74
C ASN A 87 -18.87 8.29 11.06
N ASN A 88 -19.26 8.84 9.90
CA ASN A 88 -18.65 10.06 9.33
C ASN A 88 -17.10 10.13 9.33
N PHE A 89 -16.41 9.00 9.14
CA PHE A 89 -14.94 8.90 9.24
C PHE A 89 -14.32 9.39 10.56
N ASN A 90 -15.04 9.29 11.69
CA ASN A 90 -14.61 9.76 13.01
C ASN A 90 -13.56 8.87 13.71
N GLN A 91 -13.23 7.71 13.13
CA GLN A 91 -12.30 6.79 13.75
C GLN A 91 -10.90 7.41 13.89
N ILE A 92 -10.34 7.26 15.08
CA ILE A 92 -8.97 7.69 15.37
C ILE A 92 -8.01 6.72 14.71
N ARG A 93 -7.06 7.30 13.98
CA ARG A 93 -5.92 6.59 13.44
C ARG A 93 -4.76 6.64 14.43
N PHE A 94 -4.11 5.49 14.61
CA PHE A 94 -2.92 5.34 15.43
C PHE A 94 -1.73 5.04 14.52
N SER A 95 -0.66 5.82 14.62
CA SER A 95 0.63 5.40 14.04
C SER A 95 1.25 4.26 14.85
N ASN A 96 2.27 3.61 14.29
CA ASN A 96 3.15 2.76 15.09
C ASN A 96 3.94 3.63 16.09
N LEU A 97 4.31 3.03 17.21
CA LEU A 97 5.24 3.58 18.17
C LEU A 97 6.65 3.13 17.82
N THR A 98 7.51 4.09 17.50
CA THR A 98 8.92 3.87 17.15
C THR A 98 9.83 4.50 18.18
N ILE A 99 11.05 3.98 18.32
CA ILE A 99 12.07 4.56 19.20
C ILE A 99 12.37 6.02 18.81
N LYS A 100 12.33 6.96 19.79
CA LYS A 100 12.55 8.40 19.58
C LYS A 100 13.95 8.72 19.05
N ASN A 101 14.99 8.08 19.61
CA ASN A 101 16.37 8.29 19.22
C ASN A 101 17.04 6.95 18.84
N LYS A 102 16.99 6.65 17.54
CA LYS A 102 17.52 5.41 16.95
C LYS A 102 19.04 5.28 17.08
N GLU A 103 19.79 6.37 17.06
CA GLU A 103 21.26 6.35 17.20
C GLU A 103 21.68 6.04 18.62
N THR A 104 21.11 6.76 19.60
CA THR A 104 21.37 6.51 21.02
C THR A 104 20.95 5.11 21.42
N PHE A 105 19.82 4.61 20.88
CA PHE A 105 19.38 3.25 21.14
C PHE A 105 20.42 2.20 20.69
N LYS A 106 20.99 2.31 19.48
CA LYS A 106 21.99 1.35 19.00
C LYS A 106 23.23 1.28 19.88
N LYS A 107 23.72 2.44 20.36
CA LYS A 107 24.86 2.50 21.29
C LYS A 107 24.52 1.78 22.59
N LYS A 108 23.38 2.12 23.19
CA LYS A 108 22.91 1.54 24.45
C LYS A 108 22.51 0.07 24.35
N GLU A 109 21.98 -0.39 23.21
CA GLU A 109 21.54 -1.78 23.03
C GLU A 109 22.68 -2.75 23.31
N ILE A 110 23.90 -2.41 22.86
CA ILE A 110 25.11 -3.20 23.05
C ILE A 110 25.70 -2.98 24.45
N GLU A 111 25.85 -1.71 24.86
CA GLU A 111 26.50 -1.34 26.12
C GLU A 111 25.68 -1.74 27.37
N GLU A 112 24.37 -1.52 27.34
CA GLU A 112 23.45 -1.71 28.47
C GLU A 112 22.62 -3.00 28.36
N LYS A 113 22.83 -3.82 27.32
CA LYS A 113 22.03 -5.03 27.01
C LYS A 113 20.52 -4.76 27.10
N LEU A 114 20.04 -3.79 26.33
CA LEU A 114 18.64 -3.35 26.40
C LEU A 114 17.63 -4.47 26.05
N ILE A 115 18.06 -5.50 25.32
CA ILE A 115 17.27 -6.69 25.05
C ILE A 115 17.83 -7.85 25.87
N GLY A 116 17.01 -8.41 26.75
CA GLY A 116 17.36 -9.55 27.60
C GLY A 116 16.38 -10.70 27.45
N ASN A 117 16.79 -11.89 27.91
CA ASN A 117 15.98 -13.11 27.86
C ASN A 117 15.58 -13.57 29.26
N ARG A 118 14.36 -14.10 29.39
CA ARG A 118 13.87 -14.70 30.63
C ARG A 118 13.01 -15.93 30.33
N TYR A 119 13.03 -16.90 31.24
CA TYR A 119 12.12 -18.05 31.21
C TYR A 119 10.82 -17.78 31.96
N GLY A 120 9.73 -18.32 31.45
CA GLY A 120 8.40 -18.30 32.04
C GLY A 120 7.76 -19.68 32.00
N ILE A 121 6.77 -19.89 32.86
CA ILE A 121 5.94 -21.08 32.91
C ILE A 121 4.47 -20.70 32.77
N ARG A 122 3.62 -21.57 32.23
CA ARG A 122 2.17 -21.35 32.19
C ARG A 122 1.53 -21.93 33.45
N ILE A 123 0.64 -21.14 34.05
CA ILE A 123 -0.11 -21.53 35.25
C ILE A 123 -1.54 -21.82 34.82
N ASP A 124 -2.05 -23.00 35.17
CA ASP A 124 -3.46 -23.31 35.07
C ASP A 124 -4.22 -22.45 36.09
N ARG A 125 -5.15 -21.64 35.58
CA ARG A 125 -5.87 -20.68 36.42
C ARG A 125 -6.87 -21.33 37.36
N LYS A 126 -7.39 -22.52 37.03
CA LYS A 126 -8.34 -23.27 37.85
C LYS A 126 -7.62 -23.97 38.99
N THR A 127 -6.55 -24.70 38.70
CA THR A 127 -5.81 -25.49 39.70
C THR A 127 -4.73 -24.69 40.42
N LYS A 128 -4.34 -23.52 39.90
CA LYS A 128 -3.19 -22.70 40.34
C LYS A 128 -1.85 -23.43 40.26
N THR A 129 -1.77 -24.53 39.53
CA THR A 129 -0.54 -25.31 39.32
C THR A 129 0.11 -25.00 37.97
N THR A 130 1.37 -25.37 37.82
CA THR A 130 2.08 -25.28 36.55
C THR A 130 1.52 -26.29 35.55
N ILE A 131 1.27 -25.86 34.31
CA ILE A 131 0.91 -26.79 33.23
C ILE A 131 2.16 -27.60 32.86
N PRO A 132 2.10 -28.95 32.81
CA PRO A 132 3.23 -29.76 32.38
C PRO A 132 3.76 -29.32 31.01
N GLN A 133 5.09 -29.36 30.81
CA GLN A 133 5.77 -28.96 29.56
C GLN A 133 5.45 -27.53 29.09
N SER A 134 5.21 -26.61 30.03
CA SER A 134 4.85 -25.23 29.70
C SER A 134 5.97 -24.21 29.92
N LEU A 135 7.21 -24.67 30.06
CA LEU A 135 8.37 -23.79 30.07
C LEU A 135 8.48 -23.11 28.71
N PHE A 136 8.64 -21.79 28.72
CA PHE A 136 8.90 -21.01 27.52
C PHE A 136 9.90 -19.90 27.84
N ASN A 137 10.65 -19.43 26.86
CA ASN A 137 11.55 -18.28 27.00
C ASN A 137 11.04 -17.09 26.19
N TYR A 138 11.36 -15.89 26.66
CA TYR A 138 10.94 -14.66 26.00
C TYR A 138 11.98 -13.55 26.14
N GLU A 139 12.12 -12.78 25.07
CA GLU A 139 12.84 -11.52 25.05
C GLU A 139 12.01 -10.42 25.69
N PHE A 140 12.68 -9.53 26.42
CA PHE A 140 12.10 -8.29 26.92
C PHE A 140 13.00 -7.12 26.58
N LEU A 141 12.37 -5.98 26.35
CA LEU A 141 13.03 -4.68 26.25
C LEU A 141 13.11 -4.06 27.66
N SER A 142 14.28 -3.57 28.04
CA SER A 142 14.51 -2.89 29.31
C SER A 142 13.69 -1.59 29.44
N LYS A 143 13.60 -1.08 30.68
CA LYS A 143 12.97 0.20 30.98
C LYS A 143 13.77 1.40 30.41
N ASN A 144 13.22 2.59 30.51
CA ASN A 144 13.80 3.89 30.11
C ASN A 144 13.94 4.11 28.59
N ASN A 145 13.27 3.30 27.78
CA ASN A 145 13.16 3.55 26.34
C ASN A 145 11.97 4.48 26.06
N LEU A 146 12.17 5.44 25.15
CA LEU A 146 11.17 6.40 24.72
C LEU A 146 10.65 6.03 23.34
N PHE A 147 9.33 5.86 23.24
CA PHE A 147 8.64 5.60 21.99
C PHE A 147 7.80 6.80 21.58
N VAL A 148 7.84 7.19 20.31
CA VAL A 148 7.03 8.28 19.75
C VAL A 148 5.96 7.73 18.83
N GLY A 149 4.79 8.34 18.88
CA GLY A 149 3.69 8.07 17.96
C GLY A 149 2.79 9.28 17.78
N SER A 150 1.77 9.10 16.97
CA SER A 150 0.78 10.13 16.66
C SER A 150 -0.62 9.54 16.54
N LEU A 151 -1.60 10.36 16.89
CA LEU A 151 -3.03 10.13 16.64
C LEU A 151 -3.50 11.09 15.56
N ASP A 152 -4.18 10.58 14.53
CA ASP A 152 -4.93 11.43 13.61
C ASP A 152 -6.41 11.35 13.96
N VAL A 153 -6.96 12.49 14.36
CA VAL A 153 -8.34 12.64 14.84
C VAL A 153 -9.10 13.57 13.87
N ASN A 154 -10.39 13.33 13.67
CA ASN A 154 -11.24 14.21 12.87
C ASN A 154 -11.28 15.62 13.50
N ASP A 155 -11.15 16.66 12.68
CA ASP A 155 -11.20 18.06 13.12
C ASP A 155 -12.56 18.40 13.79
N ASN A 156 -13.63 17.72 13.37
CA ASN A 156 -14.99 17.93 13.86
C ASN A 156 -15.32 17.18 15.17
N ILE A 157 -14.33 16.61 15.87
CA ILE A 157 -14.57 15.90 17.13
C ILE A 157 -15.11 16.85 18.22
N LYS A 158 -16.10 16.38 18.99
CA LYS A 158 -16.62 17.09 20.16
C LYS A 158 -15.50 17.32 21.17
N THR A 159 -15.44 18.52 21.74
CA THR A 159 -14.39 18.93 22.69
C THR A 159 -14.31 18.00 23.89
N GLU A 160 -15.45 17.63 24.46
CA GLU A 160 -15.53 16.74 25.64
C GLU A 160 -15.05 15.33 25.33
N ASP A 161 -15.43 14.79 24.17
CA ASP A 161 -14.99 13.47 23.73
C ASP A 161 -13.47 13.44 23.51
N LEU A 162 -12.92 14.49 22.88
CA LEU A 162 -11.47 14.64 22.73
C LEU A 162 -10.78 14.73 24.09
N LYS A 163 -11.30 15.57 25.01
CA LYS A 163 -10.76 15.71 26.38
C LYS A 163 -10.71 14.37 27.10
N PHE A 164 -11.79 13.60 27.02
CA PHE A 164 -11.88 12.28 27.65
C PHE A 164 -10.86 11.29 27.06
N ILE A 165 -10.68 11.29 25.73
CA ILE A 165 -9.71 10.41 25.06
C ILE A 165 -8.29 10.77 25.44
N LEU A 166 -7.94 12.06 25.50
CA LEU A 166 -6.61 12.51 25.91
C LEU A 166 -6.34 12.22 27.39
N ALA A 167 -7.34 12.36 28.26
CA ALA A 167 -7.22 11.94 29.66
C ALA A 167 -6.94 10.43 29.77
N CYS A 168 -7.66 9.60 29.00
CA CYS A 168 -7.39 8.17 28.93
C CYS A 168 -5.97 7.86 28.39
N LEU A 169 -5.45 8.69 27.49
CA LEU A 169 -4.11 8.54 26.91
C LEU A 169 -3.01 8.86 27.93
N PHE A 170 -3.15 9.94 28.71
CA PHE A 170 -2.24 10.24 29.82
C PHE A 170 -2.19 9.12 30.86
N HIS A 171 -3.34 8.53 31.16
CA HIS A 171 -3.44 7.46 32.15
C HIS A 171 -3.18 6.06 31.59
N LEU A 172 -2.52 5.88 30.45
CA LEU A 172 -2.11 4.54 30.01
C LEU A 172 -1.20 3.89 31.07
N ASP A 173 -1.64 2.77 31.68
CA ASP A 173 -0.88 2.11 32.75
C ASP A 173 0.20 1.18 32.20
N LYS A 174 -0.17 0.26 31.28
CA LYS A 174 0.73 -0.79 30.79
C LYS A 174 0.64 -1.01 29.29
N ILE A 175 1.79 -1.23 28.66
CA ILE A 175 1.97 -1.61 27.26
C ILE A 175 2.62 -2.99 27.12
N GLY A 176 2.38 -3.65 25.98
CA GLY A 176 3.05 -4.88 25.60
C GLY A 176 2.37 -6.17 26.06
N GLY A 177 3.05 -7.29 25.82
CA GLY A 177 2.63 -8.61 26.25
C GLY A 177 2.81 -8.84 27.75
N MET A 178 2.14 -9.87 28.30
CA MET A 178 2.34 -10.36 29.68
C MET A 178 2.14 -9.31 30.79
N LYS A 179 1.29 -8.28 30.55
CA LYS A 179 0.93 -7.20 31.51
C LYS A 179 0.51 -7.69 32.91
N SER A 180 -0.07 -8.90 33.00
CA SER A 180 -0.49 -9.53 34.26
C SER A 180 0.67 -9.93 35.16
N ARG A 181 1.90 -9.96 34.65
CA ARG A 181 3.13 -10.31 35.40
C ARG A 181 3.87 -9.08 35.92
N GLY A 182 3.22 -7.93 35.97
CA GLY A 182 3.80 -6.69 36.50
C GLY A 182 4.78 -5.98 35.57
N ILE A 183 4.90 -6.41 34.31
CA ILE A 183 5.78 -5.77 33.31
C ILE A 183 5.02 -4.77 32.45
N GLY A 184 5.77 -3.88 31.80
CA GLY A 184 5.28 -2.97 30.78
C GLY A 184 4.64 -1.68 31.29
N LYS A 185 4.88 -1.28 32.55
CA LYS A 185 4.40 0.00 33.08
C LYS A 185 4.96 1.17 32.29
N VAL A 186 4.11 2.15 31.97
CA VAL A 186 4.49 3.30 31.15
C VAL A 186 4.05 4.63 31.76
N ARG A 187 4.61 5.70 31.21
CA ARG A 187 4.17 7.09 31.38
C ARG A 187 4.01 7.75 30.00
N VAL A 188 3.09 8.70 29.85
CA VAL A 188 2.79 9.32 28.56
C VAL A 188 2.94 10.84 28.61
N LYS A 189 3.57 11.39 27.57
CA LYS A 189 3.58 12.83 27.25
C LYS A 189 2.73 13.08 26.01
N ILE A 190 2.01 14.19 25.96
CA ILE A 190 1.31 14.67 24.76
C ILE A 190 1.92 16.01 24.36
N ASN A 191 2.32 16.16 23.09
CA ASN A 191 3.03 17.33 22.57
C ASN A 191 4.22 17.75 23.49
N ASP A 192 5.01 16.75 23.90
CA ASP A 192 6.15 16.85 24.83
C ASP A 192 5.84 17.36 26.26
N SER A 193 4.57 17.51 26.63
CA SER A 193 4.13 17.88 27.98
C SER A 193 3.48 16.70 28.72
N TYR A 194 3.72 16.63 30.03
CA TYR A 194 2.99 15.77 30.96
C TYR A 194 1.68 16.42 31.42
N LEU A 195 0.82 15.64 32.07
CA LEU A 195 -0.41 16.19 32.64
C LEU A 195 -0.08 17.02 33.89
N GLU A 196 -0.74 18.17 34.03
CA GLU A 196 -0.67 18.95 35.29
C GLU A 196 -1.13 18.09 36.49
N GLY A 197 -0.37 18.18 37.59
CA GLY A 197 -0.61 17.39 38.81
C GLY A 197 -0.08 15.95 38.75
N GLU A 198 0.63 15.55 37.67
CA GLU A 198 1.24 14.22 37.58
C GLU A 198 2.45 14.04 38.52
N PHE A 199 3.13 15.14 38.86
CA PHE A 199 4.26 15.15 39.79
C PHE A 199 3.90 15.98 41.02
N GLU A 200 4.18 15.44 42.21
CA GLU A 200 3.94 16.11 43.50
C GLU A 200 4.81 17.37 43.65
N GLU A 201 6.00 17.38 43.05
CA GLU A 201 6.93 18.51 43.06
C GLU A 201 7.10 19.11 41.65
N LYS A 202 7.06 20.45 41.55
CA LYS A 202 7.40 21.16 40.31
C LYS A 202 8.89 20.99 40.04
N LYS A 203 9.24 20.26 38.97
CA LYS A 203 10.60 20.19 38.44
C LYS A 203 10.75 21.19 37.31
N GLU A 204 11.72 22.09 37.40
CA GLU A 204 11.95 23.18 36.41
C GLU A 204 12.16 22.65 34.98
N ASP A 205 12.73 21.45 34.83
CA ASP A 205 13.01 20.82 33.54
C ASP A 205 11.83 20.03 32.94
N ILE A 206 10.67 19.99 33.63
CA ILE A 206 9.52 19.17 33.23
C ILE A 206 8.36 20.06 32.76
N SER A 207 8.07 20.01 31.46
CA SER A 207 6.88 20.66 30.89
C SER A 207 5.60 19.91 31.29
N THR A 208 4.69 20.60 31.98
CA THR A 208 3.32 20.14 32.27
C THR A 208 2.29 21.07 31.64
N LYS A 209 1.17 20.54 31.16
CA LYS A 209 0.04 21.33 30.66
C LYS A 209 -1.30 20.76 31.11
N SER A 210 -2.27 21.65 31.36
CA SER A 210 -3.66 21.26 31.55
C SER A 210 -4.28 20.70 30.27
N LEU A 211 -5.23 19.79 30.41
CA LEU A 211 -6.00 19.24 29.28
C LEU A 211 -6.66 20.35 28.45
N ASP A 212 -7.22 21.37 29.10
CA ASP A 212 -7.89 22.49 28.42
C ASP A 212 -6.92 23.32 27.59
N LYS A 213 -5.69 23.55 28.10
CA LYS A 213 -4.64 24.23 27.33
C LYS A 213 -4.23 23.44 26.10
N ILE A 214 -4.02 22.13 26.24
CA ILE A 214 -3.67 21.24 25.11
C ILE A 214 -4.78 21.26 24.05
N ILE A 215 -6.04 21.16 24.45
CA ILE A 215 -7.18 21.18 23.53
C ILE A 215 -7.29 22.51 22.79
N ASN A 216 -7.10 23.63 23.50
CA ASN A 216 -7.15 24.96 22.90
C ASN A 216 -6.04 25.16 21.87
N GLU A 217 -4.82 24.69 22.15
CA GLU A 217 -3.72 24.68 21.19
C GLU A 217 -4.09 23.85 19.94
N LEU A 218 -4.59 22.62 20.13
CA LEU A 218 -4.99 21.73 19.04
C LEU A 218 -6.15 22.28 18.18
N LYS A 219 -7.06 23.09 18.76
CA LYS A 219 -8.19 23.68 18.02
C LYS A 219 -7.83 25.01 17.34
N LYS A 220 -6.94 25.82 17.90
CA LYS A 220 -6.50 27.10 17.29
C LYS A 220 -5.79 26.90 15.95
N ASP A 221 -5.04 25.81 15.80
CA ASP A 221 -4.34 25.46 14.55
C ASP A 221 -5.29 25.04 13.41
N ASN A 222 -6.60 24.88 13.66
CA ASN A 222 -7.58 24.32 12.72
C ASN A 222 -8.57 25.33 12.11
N ASN A 223 -8.29 26.65 12.14
CA ASN A 223 -9.08 27.62 11.38
C ASN A 223 -8.88 27.39 9.86
N LYS A 224 -9.65 26.46 9.29
CA LYS A 224 -9.70 26.20 7.84
C LYS A 224 -10.90 26.90 7.22
N ILE A 225 -10.60 27.58 6.12
CA ILE A 225 -11.55 28.13 5.16
C ILE A 225 -12.33 26.95 4.57
N ILE A 226 -13.65 26.95 4.78
CA ILE A 226 -14.56 26.08 4.03
C ILE A 226 -14.62 26.67 2.62
N ILE A 227 -13.87 26.07 1.70
CA ILE A 227 -13.97 26.42 0.29
C ILE A 227 -15.11 25.59 -0.27
N ASN A 228 -16.26 26.22 -0.49
CA ASN A 228 -17.27 25.66 -1.37
C ASN A 228 -16.69 25.69 -2.79
N LEU A 229 -16.38 24.52 -3.36
CA LEU A 229 -16.10 24.39 -4.78
C LEU A 229 -17.32 24.91 -5.53
N LYS A 230 -17.16 25.95 -6.35
CA LYS A 230 -18.27 26.52 -7.12
C LYS A 230 -18.32 25.95 -8.54
N ASP A 231 -17.20 25.43 -9.05
CA ASP A 231 -17.06 25.01 -10.44
C ASP A 231 -16.66 23.53 -10.60
N ASP A 232 -17.32 22.85 -11.53
CA ASP A 232 -16.98 21.51 -12.02
C ASP A 232 -15.75 21.50 -12.95
N SER A 233 -14.85 22.47 -12.80
CA SER A 233 -13.66 22.58 -13.65
C SER A 233 -12.50 21.75 -13.07
N PHE A 234 -11.94 20.87 -13.91
CA PHE A 234 -10.87 19.95 -13.52
C PHE A 234 -9.58 20.23 -14.29
N GLU A 235 -8.45 20.10 -13.59
CA GLU A 235 -7.10 20.21 -14.15
C GLU A 235 -6.30 18.93 -13.97
N LYS A 236 -5.41 18.66 -14.92
CA LYS A 236 -4.46 17.55 -14.84
C LYS A 236 -3.20 17.99 -14.11
N TYR A 237 -2.70 17.11 -13.26
CA TYR A 237 -1.45 17.27 -12.54
C TYR A 237 -0.65 15.98 -12.62
N ASN A 238 0.67 16.10 -12.56
CA ASN A 238 1.52 14.96 -12.20
C ASN A 238 1.56 14.87 -10.67
N TYR A 239 1.77 13.67 -10.14
CA TYR A 239 1.96 13.48 -8.71
C TYR A 239 3.15 12.57 -8.41
N THR A 240 3.76 12.83 -7.26
CA THR A 240 4.72 11.94 -6.60
C THR A 240 4.12 11.44 -5.30
N LEU A 241 4.03 10.11 -5.15
CA LEU A 241 3.56 9.40 -3.98
C LEU A 241 4.76 8.83 -3.22
N LYS A 242 5.01 9.35 -2.02
CA LYS A 242 6.03 8.85 -1.08
C LYS A 242 5.35 8.03 0.01
N LEU A 243 5.73 6.76 0.14
CA LEU A 243 5.27 5.93 1.26
C LEU A 243 6.00 6.35 2.55
N GLU A 244 5.24 6.73 3.58
CA GLU A 244 5.79 7.11 4.90
C GLU A 244 5.68 5.96 5.90
N GLU A 245 4.77 5.01 5.66
CA GLU A 245 4.57 3.82 6.47
C GLU A 245 4.40 2.56 5.62
N PRO A 246 4.64 1.36 6.19
CA PRO A 246 4.33 0.11 5.54
C PRO A 246 2.86 0.07 5.08
N ILE A 247 2.60 -0.60 3.97
CA ILE A 247 1.28 -0.65 3.35
C ILE A 247 0.84 -2.11 3.11
N VAL A 248 -0.46 -2.35 3.27
CA VAL A 248 -1.10 -3.64 2.96
C VAL A 248 -2.08 -3.42 1.82
N LEU A 249 -1.81 -4.02 0.65
CA LEU A 249 -2.66 -3.90 -0.53
C LEU A 249 -3.28 -5.27 -0.82
N LYS A 250 -4.45 -5.59 -0.28
CA LYS A 250 -5.02 -6.94 -0.41
C LYS A 250 -5.11 -7.37 -1.89
N SER A 251 -4.40 -8.45 -2.23
CA SER A 251 -4.53 -9.19 -3.49
C SER A 251 -5.60 -10.25 -3.37
N LYS A 252 -5.33 -11.21 -2.48
CA LYS A 252 -6.13 -12.40 -2.21
C LYS A 252 -6.24 -12.60 -0.70
N GLU A 253 -7.30 -13.29 -0.27
CA GLU A 253 -7.48 -13.70 1.12
C GLU A 253 -7.75 -15.20 1.14
N LEU A 254 -6.84 -15.96 1.76
CA LEU A 254 -6.86 -17.42 1.86
C LEU A 254 -7.04 -17.77 3.34
N GLY A 255 -8.29 -17.95 3.77
CA GLY A 255 -8.61 -18.09 5.19
C GLY A 255 -8.12 -16.88 5.97
N ASN A 256 -7.21 -17.09 6.92
CA ASN A 256 -6.65 -16.02 7.75
C ASN A 256 -5.36 -15.40 7.21
N TYR A 257 -4.95 -15.75 5.98
CA TYR A 257 -3.78 -15.18 5.31
C TYR A 257 -4.19 -14.16 4.26
N ILE A 258 -3.63 -12.95 4.35
CA ILE A 258 -3.82 -11.86 3.38
C ILE A 258 -2.52 -11.68 2.61
N GLU A 259 -2.58 -11.93 1.31
CA GLU A 259 -1.51 -11.69 0.35
C GLU A 259 -1.59 -10.26 -0.17
N THR A 260 -0.44 -9.58 -0.31
CA THR A 260 -0.39 -8.19 -0.77
C THR A 260 -0.03 -8.09 -2.27
N ARG A 261 -0.74 -7.24 -3.02
CA ARG A 261 -0.50 -6.92 -4.44
C ARG A 261 0.85 -6.22 -4.61
N ASN A 262 1.42 -6.37 -5.80
CA ASN A 262 2.70 -5.80 -6.18
C ASN A 262 2.62 -4.41 -6.86
N SER A 263 1.45 -3.78 -6.90
CA SER A 263 1.23 -2.48 -7.54
C SER A 263 0.17 -1.67 -6.77
N ILE A 264 0.23 -0.35 -6.90
CA ILE A 264 -0.78 0.57 -6.34
C ILE A 264 -1.66 1.07 -7.50
N GLN A 265 -2.88 0.55 -7.55
CA GLN A 265 -3.87 0.91 -8.57
C GLN A 265 -4.40 2.34 -8.38
N GLY A 266 -4.74 3.00 -9.48
CA GLY A 266 -5.31 4.35 -9.47
C GLY A 266 -6.59 4.46 -8.65
N SER A 267 -7.42 3.41 -8.63
CA SER A 267 -8.63 3.34 -7.81
C SER A 267 -8.34 3.49 -6.31
N THR A 268 -7.19 3.00 -5.84
CA THR A 268 -6.75 3.11 -4.44
C THR A 268 -6.38 4.54 -4.09
N ILE A 269 -5.67 5.22 -5.00
CA ILE A 269 -5.23 6.61 -4.84
C ILE A 269 -6.44 7.55 -4.92
N ARG A 270 -7.28 7.37 -5.94
CA ARG A 270 -8.54 8.08 -6.10
C ARG A 270 -9.41 7.95 -4.86
N GLY A 271 -9.60 6.74 -4.33
CA GLY A 271 -10.39 6.52 -3.12
C GLY A 271 -9.83 7.27 -1.90
N ALA A 272 -8.50 7.32 -1.75
CA ALA A 272 -7.86 8.04 -0.65
C ALA A 272 -7.93 9.56 -0.80
N LEU A 273 -7.85 10.08 -2.03
CA LEU A 273 -8.07 11.51 -2.32
C LEU A 273 -9.51 11.93 -2.04
N ILE A 274 -10.50 11.13 -2.47
CA ILE A 274 -11.91 11.36 -2.14
C ILE A 274 -12.11 11.37 -0.62
N GLU A 275 -11.54 10.41 0.12
CA GLU A 275 -11.61 10.40 1.60
C GLU A 275 -10.96 11.65 2.21
N TYR A 276 -9.81 12.07 1.69
CA TYR A 276 -9.10 13.26 2.18
C TYR A 276 -9.92 14.53 2.00
N PHE A 277 -10.43 14.78 0.79
CA PHE A 277 -11.25 15.97 0.53
C PHE A 277 -12.61 15.88 1.22
N TYR A 278 -13.26 14.72 1.27
CA TYR A 278 -14.53 14.59 1.97
C TYR A 278 -14.42 14.96 3.46
N LYS A 279 -13.33 14.57 4.14
CA LYS A 279 -13.04 14.97 5.53
C LYS A 279 -12.86 16.48 5.71
N LYS A 280 -12.49 17.19 4.65
CA LYS A 280 -12.36 18.65 4.64
C LYS A 280 -13.66 19.39 4.28
N GLY A 281 -14.78 18.66 4.13
CA GLY A 281 -16.10 19.24 3.86
C GLY A 281 -16.46 19.39 2.39
N TYR A 282 -15.67 18.82 1.48
CA TYR A 282 -15.95 18.87 0.04
C TYR A 282 -17.12 17.95 -0.37
N ASN A 283 -17.93 18.39 -1.34
CA ASN A 283 -19.11 17.64 -1.81
C ASN A 283 -18.69 16.36 -2.56
N LEU A 284 -19.25 15.22 -2.15
CA LEU A 284 -18.98 13.91 -2.74
C LEU A 284 -19.32 13.83 -4.23
N ASP A 285 -20.33 14.57 -4.71
CA ASP A 285 -20.74 14.51 -6.13
C ASP A 285 -19.67 15.06 -7.07
N ILE A 286 -18.98 16.12 -6.66
CA ILE A 286 -17.82 16.67 -7.40
C ILE A 286 -16.64 15.70 -7.27
N LEU A 287 -16.37 15.19 -6.07
CA LEU A 287 -15.23 14.30 -5.81
C LEU A 287 -15.29 12.97 -6.58
N LYS A 288 -16.48 12.50 -6.98
CA LYS A 288 -16.64 11.32 -7.85
C LYS A 288 -16.01 11.52 -9.24
N ASN A 289 -15.79 12.74 -9.68
CA ASN A 289 -15.18 13.03 -10.99
C ASN A 289 -13.65 13.10 -10.95
N ILE A 290 -13.02 12.94 -9.78
CA ILE A 290 -11.56 12.81 -9.65
C ILE A 290 -11.09 11.61 -10.48
N GLU A 291 -10.01 11.80 -11.23
CA GLU A 291 -9.32 10.72 -11.93
C GLU A 291 -7.91 10.53 -11.34
N ALA A 292 -7.43 9.29 -11.24
CA ALA A 292 -6.07 9.00 -10.80
C ALA A 292 -5.49 7.81 -11.56
N SER A 293 -4.23 7.93 -11.98
CA SER A 293 -3.46 6.83 -12.56
C SER A 293 -2.97 5.85 -11.48
N ASP A 294 -2.51 4.68 -11.92
CA ASP A 294 -1.65 3.82 -11.10
C ASP A 294 -0.39 4.59 -10.67
N ALA A 295 0.11 4.30 -9.46
CA ALA A 295 1.42 4.78 -9.03
C ALA A 295 2.51 3.82 -9.49
N VAL A 296 3.41 4.33 -10.33
CA VAL A 296 4.49 3.59 -10.98
C VAL A 296 5.84 4.15 -10.55
N ARG A 297 6.95 3.44 -10.80
CA ARG A 297 8.29 3.97 -10.44
C ARG A 297 8.64 5.17 -11.34
N GLU A 298 9.47 6.11 -10.85
CA GLU A 298 9.83 7.38 -11.52
C GLU A 298 10.20 7.26 -13.01
N ASN A 299 10.81 6.15 -13.44
CA ASN A 299 11.16 5.92 -14.84
C ASN A 299 9.97 5.56 -15.75
N ASN A 300 8.75 5.43 -15.21
CA ASN A 300 7.52 5.13 -15.94
C ASN A 300 7.62 3.85 -16.82
N LYS A 301 8.56 2.95 -16.49
CA LYS A 301 8.82 1.67 -17.15
C LYS A 301 8.08 0.59 -16.39
N ILE A 302 7.03 0.07 -17.01
CA ILE A 302 6.28 -1.08 -16.51
C ILE A 302 7.00 -2.35 -16.94
N SER A 303 6.93 -3.38 -16.11
CA SER A 303 7.40 -4.71 -16.50
C SER A 303 6.42 -5.29 -17.52
N LEU A 304 6.74 -5.14 -18.80
CA LEU A 304 5.95 -5.74 -19.87
C LEU A 304 6.09 -7.26 -19.84
N ALA A 305 5.00 -7.96 -20.16
CA ALA A 305 4.91 -9.41 -20.21
C ALA A 305 5.81 -10.03 -21.30
N SER A 306 6.28 -9.20 -22.24
CA SER A 306 7.22 -9.55 -23.30
C SER A 306 8.69 -9.49 -22.87
N LEU A 307 9.01 -9.04 -21.65
CA LEU A 307 10.39 -9.00 -21.14
C LEU A 307 10.80 -10.39 -20.62
N PHE A 308 11.92 -10.87 -21.14
CA PHE A 308 12.51 -12.15 -20.77
C PHE A 308 13.96 -11.94 -20.31
N GLU A 309 14.47 -12.87 -19.50
CA GLU A 309 15.86 -12.91 -19.07
C GLU A 309 16.41 -14.34 -19.14
N THR A 310 17.73 -14.49 -19.26
CA THR A 310 18.34 -15.82 -19.27
C THR A 310 18.07 -16.55 -17.95
N LYS A 311 17.74 -17.84 -18.02
CA LYS A 311 17.47 -18.68 -16.85
C LYS A 311 18.64 -18.66 -15.86
N TYR A 312 19.85 -18.70 -16.38
CA TYR A 312 21.09 -18.62 -15.61
C TYR A 312 21.87 -17.36 -15.96
N ALA A 313 22.71 -16.93 -15.03
CA ALA A 313 23.67 -15.86 -15.26
C ALA A 313 24.72 -16.32 -16.29
N ILE A 314 25.02 -15.46 -17.25
CA ILE A 314 25.97 -15.76 -18.33
C ILE A 314 27.36 -15.30 -17.89
N LYS A 315 28.34 -16.22 -17.87
CA LYS A 315 29.71 -15.93 -17.44
C LYS A 315 30.35 -14.82 -18.26
N ASN A 316 30.18 -14.89 -19.58
CA ASN A 316 30.75 -13.93 -20.53
C ASN A 316 30.10 -12.53 -20.44
N GLU A 317 28.99 -12.39 -19.72
CA GLU A 317 28.26 -11.13 -19.49
C GLU A 317 28.44 -10.66 -18.03
N GLY A 318 29.59 -11.01 -17.43
CA GLY A 318 29.95 -10.61 -16.07
C GLY A 318 29.10 -11.27 -14.99
N ASN A 319 28.70 -12.54 -15.18
CA ASN A 319 27.81 -13.28 -14.28
C ASN A 319 26.47 -12.57 -14.03
N LYS A 320 25.87 -12.02 -15.09
CA LYS A 320 24.54 -11.40 -15.04
C LYS A 320 23.55 -12.14 -15.94
N LYS A 321 22.27 -12.04 -15.60
CA LYS A 321 21.19 -12.47 -16.50
C LYS A 321 21.04 -11.44 -17.62
N VAL A 322 21.04 -11.89 -18.87
CA VAL A 322 20.84 -11.04 -20.05
C VAL A 322 19.36 -10.88 -20.29
N LYS A 323 18.89 -9.66 -20.58
CA LYS A 323 17.48 -9.36 -20.85
C LYS A 323 17.22 -9.19 -22.33
N ILE A 324 16.04 -9.63 -22.75
CA ILE A 324 15.55 -9.50 -24.12
C ILE A 324 14.05 -9.15 -24.10
N ASP A 325 13.60 -8.37 -25.08
CA ASP A 325 12.18 -8.14 -25.29
C ASP A 325 11.70 -8.98 -26.47
N LYS A 326 10.77 -9.90 -26.22
CA LYS A 326 10.28 -10.84 -27.22
C LYS A 326 9.36 -10.24 -28.28
N VAL A 327 8.92 -8.98 -28.11
CA VAL A 327 8.32 -8.25 -29.23
C VAL A 327 9.38 -7.87 -30.25
N VAL A 328 10.61 -7.59 -29.82
CA VAL A 328 11.72 -7.21 -30.72
C VAL A 328 12.42 -8.44 -31.28
N SER A 329 12.71 -9.44 -30.45
CA SER A 329 13.41 -10.65 -30.89
C SER A 329 12.68 -11.92 -30.49
N SER A 330 12.39 -12.77 -31.47
CA SER A 330 11.76 -14.08 -31.22
C SER A 330 12.75 -15.18 -30.77
N ASP A 331 13.96 -14.83 -30.34
CA ASP A 331 14.95 -15.80 -29.86
C ASP A 331 14.48 -16.53 -28.59
N ILE A 332 14.63 -17.86 -28.59
CA ILE A 332 14.23 -18.74 -27.47
C ILE A 332 15.41 -18.97 -26.50
N GLU A 333 16.63 -18.93 -27.03
CA GLU A 333 17.87 -19.24 -26.32
C GLU A 333 18.93 -18.17 -26.59
N TYR A 334 19.79 -17.93 -25.60
CA TYR A 334 21.00 -17.15 -25.75
C TYR A 334 22.05 -17.93 -26.56
N LYS A 335 23.13 -17.25 -26.98
CA LYS A 335 24.17 -17.79 -27.87
C LYS A 335 24.83 -19.08 -27.36
N ASP A 336 24.81 -19.32 -26.05
CA ASP A 336 25.39 -20.50 -25.39
C ASP A 336 24.38 -21.64 -25.14
N GLY A 337 23.14 -21.51 -25.65
CA GLY A 337 22.05 -22.46 -25.43
C GLY A 337 21.22 -22.20 -24.17
N THR A 338 21.54 -21.18 -23.38
CA THR A 338 20.75 -20.85 -22.18
C THR A 338 19.37 -20.32 -22.56
N LYS A 339 18.30 -20.98 -22.10
CA LYS A 339 16.91 -20.59 -22.35
C LYS A 339 16.54 -19.26 -21.68
N PHE A 340 15.69 -18.50 -22.35
CA PHE A 340 15.04 -17.30 -21.82
C PHE A 340 13.76 -17.65 -21.05
N GLU A 341 13.60 -17.08 -19.84
CA GLU A 341 12.39 -17.15 -19.01
C GLU A 341 11.78 -15.74 -18.82
N ARG A 342 10.50 -15.65 -18.47
CA ARG A 342 9.85 -14.34 -18.27
C ARG A 342 10.51 -13.57 -17.12
N SER A 343 10.97 -12.36 -17.40
CA SER A 343 11.52 -11.46 -16.38
C SER A 343 10.34 -10.77 -15.68
N SER A 344 9.96 -11.31 -14.52
CA SER A 344 8.93 -10.69 -13.68
C SER A 344 9.63 -9.75 -12.70
N ILE A 345 9.62 -8.43 -12.94
CA ILE A 345 10.05 -7.46 -11.93
C ILE A 345 8.81 -6.79 -11.36
N PRO A 346 8.35 -7.22 -10.16
CA PRO A 346 7.23 -6.57 -9.50
C PRO A 346 7.54 -5.10 -9.20
N GLU A 347 6.58 -4.20 -9.35
CA GLU A 347 6.75 -2.79 -8.99
C GLU A 347 7.02 -2.64 -7.49
N LEU A 348 6.34 -3.45 -6.68
CA LEU A 348 6.49 -3.59 -5.24
C LEU A 348 6.56 -5.07 -4.87
N LYS A 349 7.28 -5.41 -3.79
CA LYS A 349 7.36 -6.79 -3.28
C LYS A 349 6.92 -6.81 -1.83
N ALA A 350 6.19 -7.86 -1.46
CA ALA A 350 5.98 -8.17 -0.05
C ALA A 350 7.34 -8.27 0.65
N SER A 351 7.42 -7.61 1.80
CA SER A 351 8.68 -7.38 2.51
C SER A 351 8.68 -7.93 3.93
N GLY A 352 7.50 -8.29 4.44
CA GLY A 352 7.32 -8.82 5.77
C GLY A 352 5.89 -9.28 6.00
N ASN A 353 5.70 -9.95 7.14
CA ASN A 353 4.44 -10.51 7.59
C ASN A 353 4.06 -9.90 8.95
N GLU A 354 2.80 -9.50 9.08
CA GLU A 354 2.18 -9.09 10.32
C GLU A 354 1.31 -10.23 10.85
N ILE A 355 1.78 -10.92 11.88
CA ILE A 355 1.06 -11.99 12.54
C ILE A 355 0.28 -11.42 13.72
N SER A 356 -0.98 -11.83 13.87
CA SER A 356 -1.79 -11.43 15.02
C SER A 356 -2.81 -12.48 15.42
N VAL A 357 -3.24 -12.45 16.67
CA VAL A 357 -4.24 -13.37 17.23
C VAL A 357 -5.46 -12.62 17.74
N LYS A 358 -6.62 -13.30 17.77
CA LYS A 358 -7.78 -12.84 18.54
C LYS A 358 -7.65 -13.30 19.99
N ILE A 359 -7.89 -12.40 20.94
CA ILE A 359 -7.80 -12.69 22.37
C ILE A 359 -9.22 -12.74 22.94
N ASN A 360 -9.56 -13.84 23.61
CA ASN A 360 -10.80 -13.95 24.36
C ASN A 360 -10.75 -12.98 25.56
N THR A 361 -11.72 -12.07 25.66
CA THR A 361 -11.71 -11.00 26.66
C THR A 361 -11.87 -11.52 28.09
N LYS A 362 -12.62 -12.61 28.30
CA LYS A 362 -12.85 -13.24 29.61
C LYS A 362 -11.66 -14.10 30.03
N LEU A 363 -11.18 -14.95 29.13
CA LEU A 363 -10.10 -15.90 29.40
C LEU A 363 -8.71 -15.25 29.30
N LYS A 364 -8.59 -14.10 28.61
CA LYS A 364 -7.32 -13.42 28.32
C LYS A 364 -6.30 -14.37 27.67
N SER A 365 -6.79 -15.27 26.80
CA SER A 365 -6.02 -16.24 26.02
C SER A 365 -6.33 -16.11 24.53
N ALA A 366 -5.47 -16.62 23.66
CA ALA A 366 -5.77 -16.68 22.23
C ALA A 366 -6.98 -17.59 21.98
N GLU A 367 -7.88 -17.17 21.08
CA GLU A 367 -8.98 -18.01 20.62
C GLU A 367 -8.46 -19.06 19.62
N SER A 368 -8.95 -20.30 19.74
CA SER A 368 -8.55 -21.39 18.85
C SER A 368 -8.89 -21.08 17.39
N GLY A 369 -7.97 -21.35 16.47
CA GLY A 369 -8.13 -21.08 15.03
C GLY A 369 -8.07 -19.60 14.62
N MET A 370 -7.91 -18.66 15.57
CA MET A 370 -7.95 -17.22 15.30
C MET A 370 -6.54 -16.60 15.22
N LEU A 371 -5.70 -17.19 14.36
CA LEU A 371 -4.38 -16.67 13.98
C LEU A 371 -4.46 -16.06 12.57
N PHE A 372 -4.08 -14.80 12.44
CA PHE A 372 -4.11 -14.03 11.21
C PHE A 372 -2.69 -13.67 10.76
N ASN A 373 -2.41 -13.86 9.49
CA ASN A 373 -1.17 -13.42 8.86
C ASN A 373 -1.49 -12.43 7.74
N THR A 374 -0.79 -11.30 7.70
CA THR A 374 -0.97 -10.28 6.68
C THR A 374 0.38 -9.85 6.12
N GLU A 375 0.57 -10.02 4.82
CA GLU A 375 1.74 -9.47 4.14
C GLU A 375 1.68 -7.96 4.04
N TYR A 376 2.82 -7.30 4.17
CA TYR A 376 2.95 -5.87 3.93
C TYR A 376 4.17 -5.53 3.06
N ILE A 377 4.06 -4.41 2.36
CA ILE A 377 5.16 -3.75 1.66
C ILE A 377 5.71 -2.66 2.57
N HIS A 378 7.01 -2.69 2.82
CA HIS A 378 7.69 -1.70 3.65
C HIS A 378 7.87 -0.40 2.87
N ASN A 379 7.97 0.71 3.59
CA ASN A 379 8.05 2.04 2.99
C ASN A 379 9.42 2.40 2.42
N THR A 380 10.49 1.63 2.67
CA THR A 380 11.85 1.89 2.15
C THR A 380 12.34 0.82 1.18
N LYS A 381 13.27 1.18 0.29
CA LYS A 381 13.91 0.26 -0.66
C LYS A 381 15.06 -0.53 0.00
N ASP A 382 15.33 -1.74 -0.49
CA ASP A 382 16.30 -2.71 0.07
C ASP A 382 17.56 -2.11 0.70
N LYS A 383 17.65 -2.23 2.05
CA LYS A 383 18.75 -1.81 2.94
C LYS A 383 19.17 -0.32 2.88
N LYS A 384 18.46 0.52 2.13
CA LYS A 384 18.68 1.97 2.08
C LYS A 384 17.54 2.67 2.81
N GLU A 385 17.84 3.72 3.55
CA GLU A 385 16.84 4.55 4.26
C GLU A 385 15.95 5.38 3.30
N GLU A 386 16.06 5.17 1.99
CA GLU A 386 15.27 5.90 1.01
C GLU A 386 13.85 5.34 0.90
N SER A 387 12.87 6.19 1.20
CA SER A 387 11.46 5.90 1.02
C SER A 387 11.11 5.56 -0.42
N ILE A 388 10.20 4.62 -0.64
CA ILE A 388 9.62 4.31 -1.94
C ILE A 388 8.86 5.54 -2.44
N LYS A 389 9.36 6.11 -3.53
CA LYS A 389 8.69 7.13 -4.33
C LYS A 389 8.15 6.51 -5.61
N LEU A 390 6.91 6.84 -5.91
CA LEU A 390 6.21 6.46 -7.12
C LEU A 390 5.61 7.71 -7.75
N THR A 391 5.38 7.71 -9.05
CA THR A 391 4.81 8.82 -9.80
C THR A 391 3.56 8.37 -10.52
N GLY A 392 2.75 9.36 -10.93
CA GLY A 392 1.58 9.16 -11.76
C GLY A 392 0.97 10.49 -12.15
N ASP A 393 -0.25 10.47 -12.65
CA ASP A 393 -1.03 11.65 -12.97
C ASP A 393 -2.45 11.55 -12.41
N LEU A 394 -3.02 12.72 -12.13
CA LEU A 394 -4.33 12.86 -11.53
C LEU A 394 -5.07 14.05 -12.14
N LYS A 395 -6.39 13.98 -12.08
CA LYS A 395 -7.29 15.04 -12.51
C LYS A 395 -8.13 15.48 -11.32
N LEU A 396 -7.93 16.71 -10.89
CA LEU A 396 -8.50 17.29 -9.67
C LEU A 396 -9.28 18.56 -9.98
N PRO A 397 -10.26 18.94 -9.14
CA PRO A 397 -10.87 20.26 -9.18
C PRO A 397 -9.82 21.39 -9.13
N LYS A 398 -9.99 22.43 -9.96
CA LYS A 398 -9.03 23.56 -10.07
C LYS A 398 -8.77 24.30 -8.76
N GLU A 399 -9.77 24.31 -7.89
CA GLU A 399 -9.76 25.06 -6.62
C GLU A 399 -8.98 24.32 -5.51
N ILE A 400 -8.28 23.22 -5.84
CA ILE A 400 -7.39 22.54 -4.90
C ILE A 400 -6.02 23.24 -4.93
N PHE A 401 -5.76 24.05 -3.90
CA PHE A 401 -4.56 24.88 -3.77
C PHE A 401 -3.37 24.23 -3.04
N GLU A 402 -3.56 23.06 -2.42
CA GLU A 402 -2.50 22.40 -1.67
C GLU A 402 -1.57 21.61 -2.62
N GLU A 403 -0.27 21.93 -2.62
CA GLU A 403 0.70 21.18 -3.44
C GLU A 403 1.06 19.82 -2.83
N LYS A 404 0.75 19.61 -1.54
CA LYS A 404 1.20 18.44 -0.80
C LYS A 404 0.16 18.01 0.24
N PHE A 405 -0.18 16.74 0.21
CA PHE A 405 -1.21 16.15 1.07
C PHE A 405 -0.70 14.89 1.75
N THR A 406 -1.20 14.61 2.95
CA THR A 406 -1.07 13.30 3.58
C THR A 406 -2.34 12.49 3.34
N ILE A 407 -2.20 11.35 2.67
CA ILE A 407 -3.29 10.42 2.39
C ILE A 407 -3.02 9.07 3.06
N TYR A 408 -4.07 8.26 3.19
CA TYR A 408 -3.99 6.92 3.76
C TYR A 408 -4.55 5.90 2.77
N ILE A 409 -3.72 4.96 2.34
CA ILE A 409 -4.01 3.98 1.29
C ILE A 409 -3.89 2.54 1.81
N GLY A 410 -4.61 1.60 1.19
CA GLY A 410 -4.58 0.19 1.55
C GLY A 410 -5.42 -0.21 2.77
N LYS A 411 -5.18 -1.42 3.30
CA LYS A 411 -5.83 -1.98 4.50
C LYS A 411 -5.12 -1.54 5.77
N TYR A 412 -5.84 -1.65 6.90
CA TYR A 412 -5.32 -1.40 8.25
C TYR A 412 -4.80 0.03 8.50
N LYS A 413 -5.29 1.02 7.73
CA LYS A 413 -4.96 2.45 7.83
C LYS A 413 -4.99 3.01 9.26
N PHE A 414 -5.99 2.60 10.05
CA PHE A 414 -6.17 3.02 11.45
C PHE A 414 -5.25 2.31 12.47
N LYS A 415 -4.38 1.40 12.01
CA LYS A 415 -3.54 0.52 12.84
C LYS A 415 -2.04 0.68 12.53
N GLY A 416 -1.64 1.82 11.97
CA GLY A 416 -0.25 2.17 11.70
C GLY A 416 0.29 1.70 10.34
N PHE A 417 -0.60 1.59 9.35
CA PHE A 417 -0.24 1.26 7.98
C PHE A 417 -0.75 2.33 7.00
N GLY A 418 -0.14 2.39 5.83
CA GLY A 418 -0.72 3.02 4.65
C GLY A 418 -0.61 4.53 4.58
N LYS A 419 0.09 5.19 5.53
CA LYS A 419 0.36 6.62 5.42
C LYS A 419 1.28 6.90 4.23
N ALA A 420 0.85 7.81 3.37
CA ALA A 420 1.63 8.27 2.24
C ALA A 420 1.48 9.78 2.05
N THR A 421 2.54 10.40 1.54
CA THR A 421 2.58 11.80 1.17
C THR A 421 2.43 11.89 -0.34
N ILE A 422 1.45 12.64 -0.83
CA ILE A 422 1.29 12.92 -2.25
C ILE A 422 1.63 14.39 -2.50
N THR A 423 2.55 14.63 -3.42
CA THR A 423 2.92 15.97 -3.91
C THR A 423 2.42 16.09 -5.34
N ILE A 424 1.76 17.20 -5.68
CA ILE A 424 1.24 17.48 -7.02
C ILE A 424 2.05 18.59 -7.68
N GLU A 425 2.20 18.50 -9.00
CA GLU A 425 2.87 19.50 -9.83
C GLU A 425 2.10 19.66 -11.15
N LYS A 426 2.23 20.82 -11.81
CA LYS A 426 1.54 21.07 -13.08
C LYS A 426 1.90 19.97 -14.09
N TYR A 427 0.88 19.47 -14.79
CA TYR A 427 1.08 18.44 -15.79
C TYR A 427 2.00 18.94 -16.90
N ASN A 428 3.14 18.28 -17.06
CA ASN A 428 4.06 18.54 -18.16
C ASN A 428 4.17 17.29 -19.04
N ASN A 429 3.86 17.44 -20.33
CA ASN A 429 3.92 16.36 -21.32
C ASN A 429 5.14 16.49 -22.25
N SER A 430 6.15 17.29 -21.86
CA SER A 430 7.33 17.54 -22.69
C SER A 430 8.17 16.27 -22.88
N ASN A 431 8.48 15.95 -24.14
CA ASN A 431 9.38 14.88 -24.63
C ASN A 431 8.79 13.47 -24.82
N LYS A 432 7.64 13.33 -25.51
CA LYS A 432 7.30 12.06 -26.16
C LYS A 432 7.65 12.11 -27.64
N LYS A 433 8.42 11.12 -28.13
CA LYS A 433 8.59 10.88 -29.56
C LYS A 433 7.20 10.75 -30.21
N SER A 434 7.04 11.28 -31.42
CA SER A 434 5.79 11.11 -32.16
C SER A 434 5.45 9.62 -32.30
N LEU A 435 4.15 9.32 -32.27
CA LEU A 435 3.67 7.95 -32.39
C LEU A 435 4.18 7.26 -33.68
N GLU A 436 4.21 8.01 -34.78
CA GLU A 436 4.76 7.54 -36.05
C GLU A 436 6.24 7.13 -35.95
N THR A 437 7.06 7.94 -35.28
CA THR A 437 8.47 7.62 -35.02
C THR A 437 8.59 6.31 -34.23
N ARG A 438 7.77 6.14 -33.19
CA ARG A 438 7.76 4.91 -32.35
C ARG A 438 7.36 3.66 -33.14
N ILE A 439 6.34 3.76 -34.00
CA ILE A 439 5.91 2.66 -34.88
C ILE A 439 7.03 2.28 -35.85
N ASN A 440 7.68 3.28 -36.47
CA ASN A 440 8.77 3.04 -37.42
C ASN A 440 9.99 2.40 -36.73
N GLU A 441 10.39 2.90 -35.56
CA GLU A 441 11.49 2.33 -34.77
C GLU A 441 11.24 0.86 -34.40
N LEU A 442 10.04 0.54 -33.91
CA LEU A 442 9.68 -0.85 -33.57
C LEU A 442 9.65 -1.75 -34.81
N SER A 443 9.01 -1.29 -35.88
CA SER A 443 8.93 -2.03 -37.15
C SER A 443 10.32 -2.36 -37.70
N ASN A 444 11.25 -1.40 -37.67
CA ASN A 444 12.63 -1.60 -38.10
C ASN A 444 13.38 -2.62 -37.24
N LYS A 445 13.18 -2.60 -35.92
CA LYS A 445 13.77 -3.58 -35.00
C LYS A 445 13.26 -5.01 -35.28
N VAL A 446 11.95 -5.17 -35.48
CA VAL A 446 11.33 -6.47 -35.82
C VAL A 446 11.82 -6.97 -37.18
N ARG A 447 11.86 -6.10 -38.19
CA ARG A 447 12.38 -6.44 -39.52
C ARG A 447 13.81 -6.97 -39.47
N LYS A 448 14.71 -6.32 -38.72
CA LYS A 448 16.10 -6.77 -38.54
C LYS A 448 16.20 -8.15 -37.90
N ASP A 449 15.33 -8.47 -36.93
CA ASP A 449 15.27 -9.80 -36.31
C ASP A 449 14.83 -10.88 -37.30
N ILE A 450 13.83 -10.59 -38.14
CA ILE A 450 13.36 -11.49 -39.21
C ILE A 450 14.46 -11.70 -40.27
N GLU A 451 15.07 -10.61 -40.76
CA GLU A 451 16.14 -10.66 -41.77
C GLU A 451 17.35 -11.48 -41.29
N LYS A 452 17.71 -11.39 -40.01
CA LYS A 452 18.80 -12.17 -39.40
C LYS A 452 18.53 -13.69 -39.40
N LYS A 453 17.26 -14.10 -39.37
CA LYS A 453 16.85 -15.51 -39.27
C LYS A 453 16.54 -16.14 -40.62
N LYS A 454 16.23 -15.33 -41.63
CA LYS A 454 16.01 -15.75 -43.01
C LYS A 454 17.30 -16.37 -43.58
N GLY A 455 17.18 -17.53 -44.22
CA GLY A 455 18.31 -18.31 -44.75
C GLY A 455 19.07 -19.13 -43.71
N THR A 456 18.56 -19.25 -42.48
CA THR A 456 19.15 -20.07 -41.41
C THR A 456 18.21 -21.21 -40.99
N ASP A 457 18.70 -22.18 -40.21
CA ASP A 457 17.86 -23.26 -39.66
C ASP A 457 16.66 -22.74 -38.85
N LYS A 458 16.76 -21.51 -38.31
CA LYS A 458 15.70 -20.82 -37.54
C LYS A 458 14.61 -20.20 -38.41
N GLU A 459 14.72 -20.23 -39.74
CA GLU A 459 13.68 -19.70 -40.64
C GLU A 459 12.35 -20.46 -40.47
N LYS A 460 12.42 -21.77 -40.20
CA LYS A 460 11.23 -22.60 -39.91
C LYS A 460 10.41 -22.03 -38.76
N ASP A 461 11.06 -21.41 -37.78
CA ASP A 461 10.43 -20.87 -36.57
C ASP A 461 9.76 -19.51 -36.78
N ILE A 462 9.92 -18.86 -37.94
CA ILE A 462 9.41 -17.51 -38.24
C ILE A 462 8.60 -17.43 -39.54
N ARG A 463 8.24 -18.57 -40.17
CA ARG A 463 7.57 -18.61 -41.49
C ARG A 463 6.34 -17.69 -41.63
N ASP A 464 5.50 -17.61 -40.59
CA ASP A 464 4.29 -16.77 -40.57
C ASP A 464 4.57 -15.25 -40.53
N GLU A 465 5.76 -14.83 -40.09
CA GLU A 465 6.18 -13.43 -40.01
C GLU A 465 6.90 -12.96 -41.28
N ILE A 466 7.43 -13.88 -42.10
CA ILE A 466 8.18 -13.55 -43.32
C ILE A 466 7.29 -12.80 -44.32
N ASP A 467 6.04 -13.22 -44.46
CA ASP A 467 5.05 -12.58 -45.36
C ASP A 467 4.72 -11.14 -44.92
N ASP A 468 4.92 -10.84 -43.63
CA ASP A 468 4.61 -9.55 -43.03
C ASP A 468 5.87 -8.66 -42.84
N ILE A 469 7.04 -9.05 -43.37
CA ILE A 469 8.34 -8.38 -43.14
C ILE A 469 8.36 -6.88 -43.52
N ASN A 470 7.56 -6.49 -44.52
CA ASN A 470 7.46 -5.11 -45.00
C ASN A 470 6.28 -4.34 -44.37
N LYS A 471 5.47 -4.99 -43.52
CA LYS A 471 4.34 -4.35 -42.83
C LYS A 471 4.83 -3.58 -41.60
N LYS A 472 4.04 -2.60 -41.19
CA LYS A 472 4.26 -1.88 -39.92
C LYS A 472 3.80 -2.76 -38.77
N VAL A 473 4.57 -2.72 -37.68
CA VAL A 473 4.26 -3.41 -36.43
C VAL A 473 3.67 -2.40 -35.46
N ILE A 474 2.43 -2.64 -35.04
CA ILE A 474 1.74 -1.85 -34.02
C ILE A 474 1.64 -2.70 -32.77
N CYS A 475 2.06 -2.14 -31.65
CA CYS A 475 2.08 -2.82 -30.38
C CYS A 475 1.36 -2.00 -29.32
N PHE A 476 0.38 -2.59 -28.65
CA PHE A 476 -0.37 -1.96 -27.56
C PHE A 476 0.14 -2.50 -26.23
N ASP A 477 0.86 -1.65 -25.49
CA ASP A 477 1.42 -1.97 -24.19
C ASP A 477 0.44 -1.50 -23.09
N LEU A 478 -0.10 -2.44 -22.30
CA LEU A 478 -1.02 -2.10 -21.23
C LEU A 478 -0.27 -1.51 -20.03
N TYR A 479 -0.56 -0.25 -19.73
CA TYR A 479 0.04 0.50 -18.63
C TYR A 479 -0.75 0.41 -17.32
N SER A 480 -1.99 -0.03 -17.38
CA SER A 480 -2.79 -0.42 -16.23
C SER A 480 -3.66 -1.63 -16.58
N ASP A 481 -4.28 -2.24 -15.58
CA ASP A 481 -5.27 -3.28 -15.81
C ASP A 481 -6.41 -2.71 -16.68
N MET A 482 -6.90 -3.47 -17.65
CA MET A 482 -8.02 -3.07 -18.49
C MET A 482 -9.27 -3.85 -18.13
N VAL A 483 -10.30 -3.16 -17.64
CA VAL A 483 -11.58 -3.78 -17.29
C VAL A 483 -12.42 -4.03 -18.53
N LEU A 484 -12.80 -5.29 -18.74
CA LEU A 484 -13.51 -5.74 -19.92
C LEU A 484 -15.03 -5.65 -19.72
N PRO A 485 -15.80 -5.21 -20.72
CA PRO A 485 -17.27 -5.26 -20.71
C PRO A 485 -17.82 -6.63 -21.09
N PHE A 486 -16.97 -7.66 -21.21
CA PHE A 486 -17.35 -9.00 -21.66
C PHE A 486 -17.56 -9.96 -20.48
N LEU A 487 -18.43 -10.95 -20.67
CA LEU A 487 -18.68 -12.01 -19.67
C LEU A 487 -17.61 -13.10 -19.69
N ASP A 488 -16.94 -13.29 -20.83
CA ASP A 488 -15.86 -14.27 -21.02
C ASP A 488 -14.87 -13.80 -22.09
N ILE A 489 -13.69 -14.44 -22.15
CA ILE A 489 -12.62 -14.16 -23.12
C ILE A 489 -12.49 -15.34 -24.07
N TYR A 490 -13.22 -15.30 -25.20
CA TYR A 490 -13.17 -16.35 -26.23
C TYR A 490 -11.99 -16.17 -27.19
N ASP A 491 -11.70 -14.92 -27.57
CA ASP A 491 -10.54 -14.54 -28.38
C ASP A 491 -10.05 -13.17 -27.87
N ALA A 492 -8.91 -13.18 -27.17
CA ALA A 492 -8.34 -11.98 -26.60
C ALA A 492 -7.95 -10.93 -27.67
N SER A 493 -7.55 -11.38 -28.87
CA SER A 493 -7.11 -10.48 -29.94
C SER A 493 -8.30 -9.78 -30.59
N GLU A 494 -9.33 -10.53 -30.97
CA GLU A 494 -10.53 -10.00 -31.59
C GLU A 494 -11.26 -9.06 -30.61
N GLN A 495 -11.44 -9.50 -29.37
CA GLN A 495 -12.09 -8.69 -28.33
C GLN A 495 -11.31 -7.41 -28.03
N PHE A 496 -9.98 -7.44 -28.07
CA PHE A 496 -9.17 -6.23 -27.92
C PHE A 496 -9.41 -5.25 -29.07
N LEU A 497 -9.46 -5.71 -30.32
CA LEU A 497 -9.75 -4.85 -31.48
C LEU A 497 -11.17 -4.27 -31.43
N ILE A 498 -12.16 -5.05 -30.95
CA ILE A 498 -13.53 -4.55 -30.70
C ILE A 498 -13.49 -3.39 -29.70
N LEU A 499 -12.80 -3.57 -28.57
CA LEU A 499 -12.67 -2.53 -27.55
C LEU A 499 -11.94 -1.29 -28.06
N ALA A 500 -10.94 -1.49 -28.93
CA ALA A 500 -10.18 -0.41 -29.53
C ALA A 500 -10.94 0.32 -30.66
N GLY A 501 -12.07 -0.20 -31.13
CA GLY A 501 -12.77 0.34 -32.30
C GLY A 501 -11.97 0.14 -33.60
N LEU A 502 -11.18 -0.95 -33.66
CA LEU A 502 -10.26 -1.28 -34.74
C LEU A 502 -10.55 -2.65 -35.40
N LYS A 503 -11.69 -3.29 -35.10
CA LYS A 503 -12.03 -4.62 -35.63
C LYS A 503 -12.14 -4.64 -37.16
N ASP A 504 -12.70 -3.58 -37.74
CA ASP A 504 -12.90 -3.47 -39.20
C ASP A 504 -11.65 -2.91 -39.93
N GLU A 505 -10.56 -2.68 -39.19
CA GLU A 505 -9.29 -2.26 -39.77
C GLU A 505 -8.47 -3.51 -40.17
N ASN A 506 -7.62 -3.38 -41.20
CA ASN A 506 -6.80 -4.48 -41.74
C ASN A 506 -5.60 -4.86 -40.82
N LEU A 507 -5.85 -5.02 -39.51
CA LEU A 507 -4.87 -5.42 -38.50
C LEU A 507 -4.84 -6.95 -38.40
N LYS A 508 -3.68 -7.54 -38.72
CA LYS A 508 -3.44 -8.98 -38.54
C LYS A 508 -2.75 -9.21 -37.19
N PHE A 509 -3.33 -10.04 -36.33
CA PHE A 509 -2.75 -10.36 -35.03
C PHE A 509 -1.45 -11.17 -35.18
N ASN A 510 -0.43 -10.81 -34.41
CA ASN A 510 0.83 -11.56 -34.33
C ASN A 510 0.91 -12.29 -32.97
N PRO A 511 0.63 -13.60 -32.91
CA PRO A 511 0.65 -14.36 -31.66
C PRO A 511 2.07 -14.57 -31.11
N ARG A 512 3.10 -14.65 -31.96
CA ARG A 512 4.50 -14.89 -31.55
C ARG A 512 5.09 -13.72 -30.76
N ARG A 513 4.63 -12.50 -31.08
CA ARG A 513 5.06 -11.25 -30.45
C ARG A 513 4.00 -10.67 -29.51
N SER A 514 2.98 -11.44 -29.14
CA SER A 514 1.94 -11.03 -28.19
C SER A 514 2.03 -11.80 -26.89
N PHE A 515 1.89 -11.08 -25.77
CA PHE A 515 2.05 -11.63 -24.43
C PHE A 515 0.92 -11.12 -23.56
N ILE A 516 -0.16 -11.88 -23.49
CA ILE A 516 -1.42 -11.48 -22.86
C ILE A 516 -1.61 -12.26 -21.57
N ASN A 517 -1.88 -11.55 -20.48
CA ASN A 517 -2.26 -12.14 -19.20
C ASN A 517 -3.68 -11.67 -18.85
N THR A 518 -4.51 -12.59 -18.36
CA THR A 518 -5.88 -12.31 -17.95
C THR A 518 -6.07 -12.66 -16.48
N ALA A 519 -6.95 -11.93 -15.80
CA ALA A 519 -7.32 -12.19 -14.42
C ALA A 519 -8.75 -11.74 -14.12
N LYS A 520 -9.21 -12.06 -12.90
CA LYS A 520 -10.42 -11.50 -12.32
C LYS A 520 -10.04 -10.40 -11.33
N LEU A 521 -10.56 -9.20 -11.54
CA LEU A 521 -10.44 -8.09 -10.62
C LEU A 521 -11.48 -8.25 -9.52
N GLU A 522 -11.03 -8.77 -8.39
CA GLU A 522 -11.83 -8.78 -7.18
C GLU A 522 -11.81 -7.40 -6.52
N GLY A 523 -12.96 -7.00 -6.01
CA GLY A 523 -13.13 -5.74 -5.29
C GLY A 523 -14.11 -5.85 -4.16
N TYR A 524 -14.05 -4.89 -3.24
CA TYR A 524 -15.05 -4.72 -2.20
C TYR A 524 -15.70 -3.35 -2.39
N ASN A 525 -17.02 -3.31 -2.46
CA ASN A 525 -17.72 -2.04 -2.41
C ASN A 525 -17.69 -1.61 -0.97
N ILE A 526 -16.83 -0.62 -0.69
CA ILE A 526 -16.68 -0.06 0.64
C ILE A 526 -18.07 0.41 1.09
N ILE A 527 -18.68 1.38 0.42
CA ILE A 527 -19.96 2.02 0.82
C ILE A 527 -21.08 1.02 1.14
N ASN A 528 -21.24 -0.05 0.37
CA ASN A 528 -22.33 -1.01 0.53
C ASN A 528 -21.97 -2.29 1.30
N ASN A 529 -20.71 -2.43 1.72
CA ASN A 529 -20.22 -3.59 2.48
C ASN A 529 -20.50 -4.96 1.81
N ILE A 530 -20.46 -4.98 0.48
CA ILE A 530 -20.63 -6.19 -0.34
C ILE A 530 -19.41 -6.40 -1.22
N ARG A 531 -19.11 -7.67 -1.52
CA ARG A 531 -18.14 -8.01 -2.57
C ARG A 531 -18.64 -7.39 -3.88
N LYS A 532 -17.76 -6.71 -4.61
CA LYS A 532 -18.09 -6.31 -5.99
C LYS A 532 -18.19 -7.58 -6.83
N VAL A 533 -18.96 -7.51 -7.90
CA VAL A 533 -18.90 -8.55 -8.93
C VAL A 533 -17.45 -8.63 -9.43
N ASP A 534 -16.95 -9.84 -9.59
CA ASP A 534 -15.61 -10.04 -10.14
C ASP A 534 -15.63 -9.63 -11.62
N GLU A 535 -14.77 -8.69 -11.99
CA GLU A 535 -14.68 -8.18 -13.35
C GLU A 535 -13.53 -8.87 -14.10
N LEU A 536 -13.73 -9.23 -15.37
CA LEU A 536 -12.64 -9.74 -16.20
C LEU A 536 -11.70 -8.61 -16.60
N ILE A 537 -10.39 -8.87 -16.52
CA ILE A 537 -9.37 -7.90 -16.89
C ILE A 537 -8.30 -8.49 -17.81
N PHE A 538 -7.79 -7.67 -18.73
CA PHE A 538 -6.42 -7.85 -19.22
C PHE A 538 -5.46 -7.20 -18.22
N ASN A 539 -4.47 -7.95 -17.75
CA ASN A 539 -3.55 -7.45 -16.75
C ASN A 539 -2.63 -6.38 -17.32
N LYS A 540 -2.29 -5.42 -16.47
CA LYS A 540 -1.17 -4.50 -16.66
C LYS A 540 0.09 -5.26 -17.12
N GLY A 541 0.81 -4.68 -18.07
CA GLY A 541 1.99 -5.26 -18.69
C GLY A 541 1.70 -6.19 -19.85
N SER A 542 0.43 -6.56 -20.11
CA SER A 542 0.09 -7.32 -21.32
C SER A 542 0.43 -6.54 -22.58
N VAL A 543 0.76 -7.27 -23.64
CA VAL A 543 1.25 -6.72 -24.90
C VAL A 543 0.50 -7.36 -26.05
N PHE A 544 -0.22 -6.54 -26.83
CA PHE A 544 -0.92 -6.97 -28.04
C PHE A 544 -0.21 -6.44 -29.28
N THR A 545 0.25 -7.34 -30.16
CA THR A 545 1.01 -6.97 -31.34
C THR A 545 0.25 -7.33 -32.60
N TYR A 546 0.15 -6.38 -33.53
CA TYR A 546 -0.50 -6.53 -34.83
C TYR A 546 0.41 -6.05 -35.95
N THR A 547 0.21 -6.58 -37.16
CA THR A 547 0.84 -6.11 -38.39
C THR A 547 -0.19 -5.43 -39.30
N ILE A 548 0.22 -4.37 -39.98
CA ILE A 548 -0.64 -3.58 -40.87
C ILE A 548 0.16 -3.01 -42.05
N ASN A 549 -0.49 -2.85 -43.20
CA ASN A 549 0.12 -2.16 -44.34
C ASN A 549 0.37 -0.68 -44.03
N GLU A 550 1.41 -0.08 -44.64
CA GLU A 550 1.78 1.31 -44.35
C GLU A 550 0.66 2.32 -44.63
N ASN A 551 -0.06 2.15 -45.76
CA ASN A 551 -1.16 3.05 -46.13
C ASN A 551 -2.31 2.99 -45.12
N ASP A 552 -2.66 1.80 -44.63
CA ASP A 552 -3.72 1.63 -43.64
C ASP A 552 -3.27 2.11 -42.25
N CYS A 553 -1.99 1.93 -41.91
CA CYS A 553 -1.40 2.50 -40.69
C CYS A 553 -1.57 4.02 -40.62
N LYS A 554 -1.36 4.73 -41.74
CA LYS A 554 -1.54 6.18 -41.82
C LYS A 554 -2.99 6.60 -41.58
N LYS A 555 -3.97 5.82 -42.07
CA LYS A 555 -5.41 6.10 -41.87
C LYS A 555 -5.82 6.00 -40.40
N ILE A 556 -5.29 5.03 -39.66
CA ILE A 556 -5.69 4.78 -38.27
C ILE A 556 -4.89 5.59 -37.25
N LEU A 557 -3.85 6.33 -37.66
CA LEU A 557 -2.94 7.03 -36.76
C LEU A 557 -3.66 7.98 -35.78
N GLY A 558 -4.69 8.69 -36.25
CA GLY A 558 -5.53 9.55 -35.39
C GLY A 558 -6.28 8.76 -34.31
N LYS A 559 -6.85 7.60 -34.67
CA LYS A 559 -7.51 6.70 -33.70
C LYS A 559 -6.50 6.18 -32.67
N LEU A 560 -5.28 5.84 -33.08
CA LEU A 560 -4.23 5.37 -32.17
C LEU A 560 -3.83 6.45 -31.15
N ILE A 561 -3.73 7.72 -31.57
CA ILE A 561 -3.46 8.85 -30.65
C ILE A 561 -4.60 8.98 -29.63
N GLU A 562 -5.85 8.93 -30.09
CA GLU A 562 -7.02 9.00 -29.20
C GLU A 562 -7.04 7.84 -28.18
N ILE A 563 -6.67 6.64 -28.61
CA ILE A 563 -6.56 5.45 -27.73
C ILE A 563 -5.50 5.68 -26.64
N GLU A 564 -4.33 6.21 -26.97
CA GLU A 564 -3.26 6.49 -25.99
C GLU A 564 -3.65 7.62 -25.02
N GLU A 565 -4.48 8.59 -25.45
CA GLU A 565 -4.97 9.68 -24.60
C GLU A 565 -6.15 9.30 -23.68
N LYS A 566 -7.13 8.57 -24.21
CA LYS A 566 -8.39 8.25 -23.51
C LYS A 566 -8.37 6.90 -22.80
N GLY A 567 -7.52 5.97 -23.22
CA GLY A 567 -7.53 4.58 -22.78
C GLY A 567 -8.77 3.79 -23.24
N LEU A 568 -8.76 2.49 -22.97
CA LEU A 568 -9.76 1.50 -23.41
C LEU A 568 -10.47 0.81 -22.25
N GLY A 569 -11.62 0.18 -22.51
CA GLY A 569 -12.36 -0.56 -21.49
C GLY A 569 -13.13 0.31 -20.50
N LEU A 570 -13.52 -0.29 -19.37
CA LEU A 570 -14.37 0.33 -18.35
C LEU A 570 -13.55 1.03 -17.25
N ARG A 571 -14.21 1.90 -16.48
CA ARG A 571 -13.67 2.55 -15.26
C ARG A 571 -12.36 3.33 -15.47
N LYS A 572 -12.24 3.98 -16.63
CA LYS A 572 -11.04 4.75 -17.05
C LYS A 572 -10.69 5.90 -16.09
N ASN A 573 -11.71 6.51 -15.50
CA ASN A 573 -11.57 7.51 -14.44
C ASN A 573 -10.88 6.96 -13.18
N GLU A 574 -10.91 5.66 -12.94
CA GLU A 574 -10.20 5.03 -11.81
C GLU A 574 -8.77 4.60 -12.17
N GLY A 575 -8.28 4.97 -13.37
CA GLY A 575 -6.92 4.67 -13.83
C GLY A 575 -6.79 3.38 -14.65
N PHE A 576 -7.88 2.63 -14.84
CA PHE A 576 -7.90 1.41 -15.67
C PHE A 576 -7.80 1.74 -17.16
N GLY A 577 -7.31 0.77 -17.94
CA GLY A 577 -7.38 0.81 -19.40
C GLY A 577 -6.36 1.71 -20.08
N ARG A 578 -5.28 2.10 -19.38
CA ARG A 578 -4.23 2.94 -19.97
C ARG A 578 -3.38 2.12 -20.91
N VAL A 579 -3.16 2.64 -22.12
CA VAL A 579 -2.39 1.98 -23.16
C VAL A 579 -1.31 2.93 -23.65
N ARG A 580 -0.12 2.42 -23.94
CA ARG A 580 0.88 3.13 -24.73
C ARG A 580 1.20 2.33 -25.98
N ILE A 581 1.36 3.00 -27.11
CA ILE A 581 1.51 2.32 -28.39
C ILE A 581 2.96 2.34 -28.85
N CYS A 582 3.57 1.17 -29.04
CA CYS A 582 4.97 1.02 -29.42
C CYS A 582 5.89 1.75 -28.43
N THR A 583 5.86 1.38 -27.14
CA THR A 583 6.79 1.96 -26.19
C THR A 583 8.24 1.68 -26.56
N GLU A 584 9.15 2.55 -26.12
CA GLU A 584 10.56 2.36 -26.41
C GLU A 584 11.09 1.08 -25.74
N ARG A 585 11.47 0.11 -26.58
CA ARG A 585 12.02 -1.18 -26.14
C ARG A 585 13.55 -1.12 -26.14
N GLY A 586 14.16 -1.36 -24.98
CA GLY A 586 15.59 -1.58 -24.84
C GLY A 586 15.95 -3.00 -25.23
N GLY A 587 16.95 -3.16 -26.09
CA GLY A 587 17.37 -4.44 -26.64
C GLY A 587 18.56 -4.27 -27.57
N ASN A 588 19.69 -3.88 -26.97
CA ASN A 588 21.04 -4.40 -27.17
C ASN A 588 21.92 -3.82 -26.08
#